data_AF-A0A914HF25-F1
#
_entry.id   AF-A0A914HF25-F1
#
_cell.length_a   1.000
_cell.length_b   1.000
_cell.length_c   1.000
_cell.angle_alpha   90.00
_cell.angle_beta   90.00
_cell.angle_gamma   90.00
#
_symmetry.space_group_name_H-M   'P 1'
#
loop_
_entity.id
_entity.type
_entity.pdbx_description
1 polymer ?
#
loop_
_entity_poly.entity_id
_entity_poly.type
_entity_poly.pdbx_seq_one_letter_code
_entity_poly.pdbx_strand_id
1 'polypeptide(L)'
;MLASNGIDSAKIKPGILRAKLVFSFDCFPLLPQQTKKRRRPMTVTTNAFPSSFKEITLHDVWANNLEAEFAKLRDLIDAYPFVAMDTEYPGVIATPVGQFRSKEDFNYQQLRLNVDCLKLIQVGFTLTNEKGQLPPGRDIFQFNLHFDPSTDSFAHTSLELLKAAGFDFNKHQTEGIKLEDFGELLTTSGLVVEPRITWLTFHSCFDFGYLIRAIMLVKLPEDEKDFFRFHRKLFPNSFDIKILLRQAGPRDAMLKGGLQELADQLHVPRIGQCHQAGSDSLLTAMTFFKLQELFFAENWKEVASAVQGHMAGLSNSQNGTINSINNNGENLDDILMPKKHTQSNKTKKRAGRDLDEIHADLIKPGKVAKLQNQLLDDDLPGRGQHYCVTCDRHFVDGDAKARHERTKGHKRRLHALKEKPHTQREADLAGGLGVDD
;
A
#
# COMPACT_ATOMS: atom_id res chain seq x y z
N MET A 1 -56.84 -30.13 -17.48
CA MET A 1 -55.75 -30.37 -18.45
C MET A 1 -56.22 -29.87 -19.81
N LEU A 2 -55.37 -29.04 -20.46
CA LEU A 2 -55.32 -28.72 -21.91
C LEU A 2 -56.52 -27.94 -22.49
N ALA A 3 -56.33 -26.67 -22.86
CA ALA A 3 -55.93 -26.14 -24.19
C ALA A 3 -57.17 -26.05 -25.14
N SER A 4 -57.43 -25.05 -25.98
CA SER A 4 -56.68 -23.92 -26.57
C SER A 4 -57.68 -22.96 -27.29
N ASN A 5 -57.14 -21.90 -27.92
CA ASN A 5 -57.73 -20.96 -28.93
C ASN A 5 -58.25 -19.66 -28.29
N GLY A 6 -57.69 -18.46 -28.49
CA GLY A 6 -56.94 -17.88 -29.61
C GLY A 6 -57.84 -16.82 -30.28
N ILE A 7 -57.45 -15.53 -30.24
CA ILE A 7 -57.81 -14.47 -31.21
C ILE A 7 -56.92 -13.24 -30.98
N ASP A 8 -56.63 -12.59 -32.10
CA ASP A 8 -55.55 -11.70 -32.44
C ASP A 8 -55.65 -10.23 -32.01
N SER A 9 -54.46 -9.63 -32.12
CA SER A 9 -53.97 -8.26 -32.05
C SER A 9 -54.85 -7.09 -32.56
N ALA A 10 -54.82 -5.99 -31.79
CA ALA A 10 -54.99 -4.62 -32.32
C ALA A 10 -54.00 -3.65 -31.62
N LYS A 11 -53.27 -2.91 -32.46
CA LYS A 11 -52.18 -1.98 -32.17
C LYS A 11 -52.66 -0.72 -31.42
N ILE A 12 -51.96 -0.33 -30.35
CA ILE A 12 -52.01 1.05 -29.81
C ILE A 12 -50.57 1.51 -29.50
N LYS A 13 -50.20 2.67 -30.05
CA LYS A 13 -48.89 3.33 -29.95
C LYS A 13 -48.67 3.92 -28.53
N PRO A 14 -47.45 3.89 -27.97
CA PRO A 14 -47.14 4.62 -26.74
C PRO A 14 -46.80 6.10 -27.04
N GLY A 15 -47.62 6.99 -26.49
CA GLY A 15 -47.40 8.44 -26.49
C GLY A 15 -46.44 8.87 -25.39
N ILE A 16 -45.45 9.66 -25.78
CA ILE A 16 -44.41 10.27 -24.95
C ILE A 16 -45.03 11.40 -24.11
N LEU A 17 -45.06 11.27 -22.78
CA LEU A 17 -45.27 12.41 -21.88
C LEU A 17 -43.90 12.93 -21.39
N ARG A 18 -43.47 14.04 -21.98
CA ARG A 18 -42.42 14.91 -21.43
C ARG A 18 -43.10 15.97 -20.56
N ALA A 19 -43.00 15.85 -19.24
CA ALA A 19 -43.30 16.93 -18.32
C ALA A 19 -42.12 17.92 -18.31
N LYS A 20 -42.33 19.11 -18.88
CA LYS A 20 -41.46 20.27 -18.73
C LYS A 20 -41.83 20.96 -17.42
N LEU A 21 -40.93 20.96 -16.44
CA LEU A 21 -41.01 21.87 -15.29
C LEU A 21 -40.40 23.21 -15.73
N VAL A 22 -41.24 24.23 -15.86
CA VAL A 22 -40.84 25.63 -16.08
C VAL A 22 -40.86 26.30 -14.71
N PHE A 23 -39.69 26.68 -14.19
CA PHE A 23 -39.60 27.58 -13.05
C PHE A 23 -39.69 29.01 -13.55
N SER A 24 -40.74 29.72 -13.12
CA SER A 24 -40.92 31.15 -13.33
C SER A 24 -39.98 31.92 -12.40
N PHE A 25 -39.08 32.69 -12.99
CA PHE A 25 -38.49 33.86 -12.37
C PHE A 25 -39.55 34.98 -12.36
N ASP A 26 -39.67 35.72 -11.25
CA ASP A 26 -39.94 37.17 -11.19
C ASP A 26 -40.49 37.57 -9.80
N CYS A 27 -39.67 38.26 -9.01
CA CYS A 27 -40.00 39.55 -8.37
C CYS A 27 -38.89 40.00 -7.40
N PHE A 28 -38.03 40.89 -7.89
CA PHE A 28 -37.18 41.77 -7.10
C PHE A 28 -37.93 43.09 -6.85
N PRO A 29 -38.04 43.62 -5.61
CA PRO A 29 -38.41 45.01 -5.39
C PRO A 29 -37.17 45.92 -5.31
N LEU A 30 -37.27 47.05 -6.00
CA LEU A 30 -36.27 48.12 -6.10
C LEU A 30 -36.10 48.90 -4.79
N LEU A 31 -34.84 49.29 -4.54
CA LEU A 31 -34.34 50.13 -3.43
C LEU A 31 -34.90 51.57 -3.44
N PRO A 32 -35.06 52.21 -2.26
CA PRO A 32 -35.08 53.67 -2.13
C PRO A 32 -33.68 54.23 -1.82
N GLN A 33 -33.28 55.27 -2.54
CA GLN A 33 -32.07 56.06 -2.27
C GLN A 33 -32.23 56.88 -0.98
N GLN A 34 -31.28 56.75 -0.04
CA GLN A 34 -31.09 57.74 1.02
C GLN A 34 -29.62 58.09 1.26
N THR A 35 -29.46 59.37 1.60
CA THR A 35 -28.26 60.21 1.60
C THR A 35 -27.13 59.82 2.55
N LYS A 36 -25.89 60.15 2.15
CA LYS A 36 -24.64 59.98 2.90
C LYS A 36 -24.61 60.83 4.18
N LYS A 37 -24.59 60.20 5.36
CA LYS A 37 -24.15 60.81 6.63
C LYS A 37 -22.97 60.03 7.20
N ARG A 38 -21.80 60.67 7.26
CA ARG A 38 -20.59 60.18 7.97
C ARG A 38 -20.91 59.99 9.46
N ARG A 39 -20.68 58.79 9.99
CA ARG A 39 -20.63 58.51 11.44
C ARG A 39 -19.29 57.84 11.79
N ARG A 40 -18.75 58.24 12.93
CA ARG A 40 -17.40 57.96 13.46
C ARG A 40 -17.20 56.47 13.79
N PRO A 41 -15.95 55.94 13.80
CA PRO A 41 -15.70 54.55 14.16
C PRO A 41 -15.99 54.33 15.65
N MET A 42 -16.81 53.33 15.95
CA MET A 42 -16.94 52.77 17.30
C MET A 42 -15.80 51.78 17.52
N THR A 43 -15.03 52.01 18.57
CA THR A 43 -14.05 51.06 19.09
C THR A 43 -14.78 49.81 19.55
N VAL A 44 -14.61 48.71 18.82
CA VAL A 44 -15.02 47.39 19.28
C VAL A 44 -13.97 46.93 20.27
N THR A 45 -14.31 46.93 21.56
CA THR A 45 -13.57 46.19 22.58
C THR A 45 -13.61 44.71 22.19
N THR A 46 -12.46 44.20 21.76
CA THR A 46 -12.21 42.77 21.55
C THR A 46 -12.34 42.08 22.90
N ASN A 47 -13.50 41.50 23.20
CA ASN A 47 -13.58 40.45 24.20
C ASN A 47 -12.69 39.31 23.69
N ALA A 48 -11.58 39.09 24.38
CA ALA A 48 -10.68 37.99 24.13
C ALA A 48 -11.47 36.68 24.21
N PHE A 49 -11.55 35.96 23.09
CA PHE A 49 -11.88 34.55 23.13
C PHE A 49 -10.82 33.85 23.99
N PRO A 50 -11.20 32.90 24.87
CA PRO A 50 -10.21 32.11 25.59
C PRO A 50 -9.41 31.27 24.57
N SER A 51 -8.20 31.76 24.28
CA SER A 51 -7.17 31.10 23.50
C SER A 51 -6.60 29.93 24.29
N SER A 52 -7.13 28.73 24.09
CA SER A 52 -6.38 27.52 24.44
C SER A 52 -6.80 26.33 23.57
N PHE A 53 -6.70 26.48 22.24
CA PHE A 53 -6.35 25.31 21.45
C PHE A 53 -4.90 24.97 21.81
N LYS A 54 -4.70 24.01 22.73
CA LYS A 54 -3.36 23.48 22.99
C LYS A 54 -2.77 23.01 21.67
N GLU A 55 -1.58 23.47 21.34
CA GLU A 55 -0.84 23.04 20.15
C GLU A 55 -0.55 21.52 20.21
N ILE A 56 -0.31 20.88 19.06
CA ILE A 56 0.14 19.47 19.05
C ILE A 56 1.52 19.41 19.70
N THR A 57 1.78 18.39 20.53
CA THR A 57 3.11 18.16 21.10
C THR A 57 3.76 17.01 20.34
N LEU A 58 4.66 17.33 19.41
CA LEU A 58 5.47 16.32 18.71
C LEU A 58 6.71 15.99 19.55
N HIS A 59 6.81 14.75 20.00
CA HIS A 59 7.97 14.22 20.70
C HIS A 59 8.92 13.60 19.70
N ASP A 60 9.97 14.33 19.34
CA ASP A 60 11.10 13.77 18.62
C ASP A 60 11.90 12.86 19.56
N VAL A 61 11.78 11.56 19.33
CA VAL A 61 12.41 10.52 20.13
C VAL A 61 13.72 10.09 19.46
N TRP A 62 14.80 10.15 20.25
CA TRP A 62 16.17 9.79 19.92
C TRP A 62 16.68 8.81 20.98
N ALA A 63 17.92 8.32 20.84
CA ALA A 63 18.47 7.32 21.75
C ALA A 63 18.49 7.80 23.23
N ASN A 64 18.67 9.10 23.46
CA ASN A 64 18.82 9.68 24.81
C ASN A 64 17.51 9.82 25.60
N ASN A 65 16.36 9.88 24.94
CA ASN A 65 15.04 10.01 25.58
C ASN A 65 14.10 8.83 25.31
N LEU A 66 14.53 7.84 24.54
CA LEU A 66 13.75 6.66 24.14
C LEU A 66 12.94 6.03 25.28
N GLU A 67 13.60 5.70 26.39
CA GLU A 67 12.99 5.07 27.56
C GLU A 67 11.91 5.94 28.21
N ALA A 68 12.18 7.24 28.34
CA ALA A 68 11.27 8.19 28.94
C ALA A 68 10.01 8.38 28.08
N GLU A 69 10.17 8.43 26.75
CA GLU A 69 9.03 8.56 25.84
C GLU A 69 8.21 7.27 25.75
N PHE A 70 8.84 6.10 25.77
CA PHE A 70 8.11 4.83 25.91
C PHE A 70 7.38 4.72 27.25
N ALA A 71 7.92 5.28 28.33
CA ALA A 71 7.21 5.34 29.62
C ALA A 71 5.92 6.18 29.52
N LYS A 72 5.99 7.36 28.90
CA LYS A 72 4.79 8.17 28.65
C LYS A 72 3.78 7.42 27.77
N LEU A 73 4.25 6.73 26.73
CA LEU A 73 3.38 5.94 25.85
C LEU A 73 2.64 4.87 26.65
N ARG A 74 3.34 4.15 27.54
CA ARG A 74 2.73 3.15 28.44
C ARG A 74 1.68 3.75 29.36
N ASP A 75 1.88 4.97 29.85
CA ASP A 75 0.90 5.66 30.70
C ASP A 75 -0.38 6.06 29.93
N LEU A 76 -0.27 6.29 28.61
CA LEU A 76 -1.38 6.74 27.77
C LEU A 76 -2.21 5.58 27.19
N ILE A 77 -1.59 4.44 26.92
CA ILE A 77 -2.17 3.39 26.08
C ILE A 77 -3.49 2.81 26.61
N ASP A 78 -3.67 2.75 27.93
CA ASP A 78 -4.90 2.23 28.53
C ASP A 78 -6.12 3.11 28.25
N ALA A 79 -5.95 4.43 28.20
CA ALA A 79 -7.02 5.38 27.89
C ALA A 79 -7.14 5.70 26.39
N TYR A 80 -6.08 5.47 25.62
CA TYR A 80 -5.97 5.79 24.21
C TYR A 80 -5.51 4.57 23.38
N PRO A 81 -6.35 3.51 23.27
CA PRO A 81 -5.95 2.22 22.71
C PRO A 81 -5.94 2.16 21.16
N PHE A 82 -6.23 3.26 20.46
CA PHE A 82 -6.15 3.34 19.01
C PHE A 82 -4.81 3.97 18.62
N VAL A 83 -3.97 3.20 17.92
CA VAL A 83 -2.61 3.58 17.57
C VAL A 83 -2.54 3.73 16.07
N ALA A 84 -2.51 4.97 15.58
CA ALA A 84 -2.19 5.22 14.19
C ALA A 84 -0.68 5.21 13.99
N MET A 85 -0.24 4.64 12.87
CA MET A 85 1.16 4.40 12.60
C MET A 85 1.50 4.64 11.14
N ASP A 86 2.70 5.16 10.93
CA ASP A 86 3.35 5.32 9.63
C ASP A 86 4.87 5.16 9.81
N THR A 87 5.59 4.83 8.73
CA THR A 87 7.05 4.68 8.76
C THR A 87 7.75 5.33 7.58
N GLU A 88 8.97 5.82 7.81
CA GLU A 88 9.86 6.32 6.76
C GLU A 88 11.09 5.43 6.63
N TYR A 89 11.40 5.06 5.40
CA TYR A 89 12.48 4.13 5.05
C TYR A 89 13.06 4.46 3.67
N PRO A 90 14.25 3.97 3.32
CA PRO A 90 14.98 4.45 2.15
C PRO A 90 14.51 3.81 0.83
N GLY A 91 13.20 3.63 0.69
CA GLY A 91 12.54 3.17 -0.53
C GLY A 91 12.68 1.68 -0.81
N VAL A 92 12.79 1.35 -2.09
CA VAL A 92 12.89 0.00 -2.64
C VAL A 92 14.09 -0.02 -3.58
N ILE A 93 15.06 -0.89 -3.32
CA ILE A 93 16.30 -0.99 -4.09
C ILE A 93 16.41 -2.27 -4.90
N ALA A 94 15.55 -3.26 -4.61
CA ALA A 94 15.62 -4.57 -5.21
C ALA A 94 14.24 -5.08 -5.63
N THR A 95 14.21 -5.75 -6.77
CA THR A 95 13.01 -6.42 -7.29
C THR A 95 13.26 -7.91 -7.32
N PRO A 96 12.37 -8.74 -6.73
CA PRO A 96 12.57 -10.18 -6.72
C PRO A 96 12.45 -10.71 -8.16
N VAL A 97 13.39 -11.58 -8.56
CA VAL A 97 13.41 -12.22 -9.88
C VAL A 97 12.90 -13.65 -9.76
N GLY A 98 11.93 -14.03 -10.58
CA GLY A 98 11.41 -15.40 -10.57
C GLY A 98 9.98 -15.50 -11.09
N GLN A 99 9.39 -16.69 -10.91
CA GLN A 99 7.97 -16.90 -11.15
C GLN A 99 7.23 -16.81 -9.82
N PHE A 100 6.17 -15.99 -9.80
CA PHE A 100 5.33 -15.75 -8.64
C PHE A 100 3.94 -16.34 -8.87
N ARG A 101 3.30 -16.80 -7.79
CA ARG A 101 1.99 -17.43 -7.85
C ARG A 101 0.89 -16.43 -8.19
N SER A 102 1.03 -15.18 -7.76
CA SER A 102 0.13 -14.07 -8.02
C SER A 102 0.85 -12.72 -7.92
N LYS A 103 0.13 -11.62 -8.16
CA LYS A 103 0.67 -10.27 -7.94
C LYS A 103 0.96 -10.02 -6.47
N GLU A 104 0.11 -10.54 -5.58
CA GLU A 104 0.27 -10.42 -4.13
C GLU A 104 1.50 -11.19 -3.63
N ASP A 105 1.74 -12.40 -4.15
CA ASP A 105 2.96 -13.17 -3.86
C ASP A 105 4.23 -12.40 -4.31
N PHE A 106 4.19 -11.79 -5.49
CA PHE A 106 5.26 -10.89 -5.94
C PHE A 106 5.46 -9.70 -4.99
N ASN A 107 4.36 -9.02 -4.61
CA ASN A 107 4.41 -7.88 -3.69
C ASN A 107 4.99 -8.28 -2.33
N TYR A 108 4.62 -9.45 -1.81
CA TYR A 108 5.19 -9.97 -0.57
C TYR A 108 6.69 -10.25 -0.69
N GLN A 109 7.13 -10.88 -1.78
CA GLN A 109 8.56 -11.12 -1.98
C GLN A 109 9.35 -9.81 -2.17
N GLN A 110 8.73 -8.79 -2.77
CA GLN A 110 9.33 -7.46 -2.87
C GLN A 110 9.45 -6.78 -1.51
N LEU A 111 8.38 -6.81 -0.70
CA LEU A 111 8.38 -6.38 0.69
C LEU A 111 9.51 -7.05 1.48
N ARG A 112 9.52 -8.38 1.51
CA ARG A 112 10.50 -9.19 2.25
C ARG A 112 11.94 -8.82 1.89
N LEU A 113 12.24 -8.82 0.59
CA LEU A 113 13.58 -8.55 0.08
C LEU A 113 14.09 -7.17 0.51
N ASN A 114 13.24 -6.15 0.42
CA ASN A 114 13.67 -4.78 0.73
C ASN A 114 13.72 -4.53 2.23
N VAL A 115 12.73 -4.98 3.01
CA VAL A 115 12.74 -4.85 4.46
C VAL A 115 13.93 -5.57 5.10
N ASP A 116 14.34 -6.72 4.56
CA ASP A 116 15.51 -7.46 5.07
C ASP A 116 16.84 -6.75 4.75
N CYS A 117 16.89 -5.98 3.66
CA CYS A 117 18.11 -5.33 3.16
C CYS A 117 18.27 -3.86 3.57
N LEU A 118 17.17 -3.17 3.85
CA LEU A 118 17.15 -1.73 4.15
C LEU A 118 16.91 -1.50 5.64
N LYS A 119 17.31 -0.33 6.14
CA LYS A 119 17.05 0.06 7.53
C LYS A 119 15.83 0.98 7.62
N LEU A 120 15.05 0.79 8.67
CA LEU A 120 14.00 1.71 9.07
C LEU A 120 14.63 3.02 9.56
N ILE A 121 14.08 4.16 9.18
CA ILE A 121 14.64 5.49 9.51
C ILE A 121 13.76 6.21 10.53
N GLN A 122 12.44 6.15 10.36
CA GLN A 122 11.51 6.79 11.27
C GLN A 122 10.24 5.95 11.50
N VAL A 123 9.68 6.05 12.70
CA VAL A 123 8.37 5.49 13.05
C VAL A 123 7.55 6.56 13.74
N GLY A 124 6.30 6.74 13.32
CA GLY A 124 5.37 7.66 13.95
C GLY A 124 4.25 6.91 14.64
N PHE A 125 3.97 7.25 15.90
CA PHE A 125 2.78 6.77 16.62
C PHE A 125 1.91 7.94 17.08
N THR A 126 0.63 7.84 16.75
CA THR A 126 -0.42 8.74 17.26
C THR A 126 -1.45 7.92 18.03
N LEU A 127 -1.58 8.21 19.33
CA LEU A 127 -2.56 7.53 20.19
C LEU A 127 -3.86 8.33 20.25
N THR A 128 -4.99 7.64 20.11
CA THR A 128 -6.33 8.20 20.21
C THR A 128 -7.25 7.28 21.02
N ASN A 129 -8.33 7.84 21.55
CA ASN A 129 -9.40 7.04 22.13
C ASN A 129 -10.36 6.56 21.04
N GLU A 130 -11.38 5.79 21.41
CA GLU A 130 -12.41 5.28 20.51
C GLU A 130 -13.20 6.35 19.72
N LYS A 131 -13.12 7.63 20.12
CA LYS A 131 -13.77 8.76 19.46
C LYS A 131 -12.81 9.56 18.57
N GLY A 132 -11.57 9.09 18.39
CA GLY A 132 -10.52 9.79 17.65
C GLY A 132 -9.95 11.00 18.36
N GLN A 133 -10.12 11.10 19.69
CA GLN A 133 -9.58 12.21 20.47
C GLN A 133 -8.17 11.88 20.95
N LEU A 134 -7.27 12.85 20.82
CA LEU A 134 -5.89 12.78 21.30
C LEU A 134 -5.82 12.85 22.84
N PRO A 135 -4.70 12.43 23.45
CA PRO A 135 -4.43 12.64 24.86
C PRO A 135 -4.44 14.13 25.25
N PRO A 136 -4.58 14.48 26.54
CA PRO A 136 -4.67 15.88 26.99
C PRO A 136 -3.42 16.72 26.68
N GLY A 137 -2.26 16.08 26.51
CA GLY A 137 -1.01 16.69 26.04
C GLY A 137 -0.92 16.80 24.51
N ARG A 138 -1.86 16.18 23.79
CA ARG A 138 -1.88 16.05 22.32
C ARG A 138 -0.56 15.50 21.78
N ASP A 139 -0.05 14.50 22.48
CA ASP A 139 1.25 13.88 22.28
C ASP A 139 1.28 12.99 21.03
N ILE A 140 2.22 13.29 20.13
CA ILE A 140 2.55 12.48 18.94
C ILE A 140 4.00 12.05 19.08
N PHE A 141 4.29 10.77 18.86
CA PHE A 141 5.64 10.23 19.04
C PHE A 141 6.29 9.98 17.68
N GLN A 142 7.48 10.54 17.48
CA GLN A 142 8.27 10.39 16.26
C GLN A 142 9.63 9.80 16.62
N PHE A 143 9.78 8.49 16.42
CA PHE A 143 11.00 7.76 16.70
C PHE A 143 11.97 7.87 15.54
N ASN A 144 13.16 8.41 15.80
CA ASN A 144 14.21 8.61 14.81
C ASN A 144 15.30 7.55 14.99
N LEU A 145 15.36 6.58 14.08
CA LEU A 145 16.26 5.43 14.17
C LEU A 145 17.62 5.72 13.55
N HIS A 146 18.64 4.98 13.99
CA HIS A 146 19.98 5.11 13.48
C HIS A 146 20.05 4.76 11.99
N PHE A 147 20.55 5.71 11.19
CA PHE A 147 20.78 5.53 9.76
C PHE A 147 22.03 6.29 9.31
N ASP A 148 22.89 5.64 8.54
CA ASP A 148 24.13 6.21 8.02
C ASP A 148 24.18 6.09 6.49
N PRO A 149 23.91 7.17 5.73
CA PRO A 149 23.96 7.15 4.27
C PRO A 149 25.34 6.82 3.68
N SER A 150 26.42 6.83 4.46
CA SER A 150 27.75 6.45 3.97
C SER A 150 27.97 4.94 3.96
N THR A 151 27.21 4.19 4.75
CA THR A 151 27.37 2.73 4.92
C THR A 151 26.10 1.94 4.61
N ASP A 152 24.93 2.53 4.83
CA ASP A 152 23.63 1.89 4.65
C ASP A 152 23.14 2.01 3.20
N SER A 153 22.39 0.99 2.75
CA SER A 153 21.80 0.99 1.40
C SER A 153 20.54 1.84 1.34
N PHE A 154 20.29 2.49 0.21
CA PHE A 154 19.11 3.32 -0.04
C PHE A 154 18.82 3.49 -1.52
N ALA A 155 17.56 3.81 -1.85
CA ALA A 155 17.20 4.34 -3.15
C ALA A 155 17.51 5.85 -3.18
N HIS A 156 18.23 6.31 -4.20
CA HIS A 156 18.68 7.70 -4.29
C HIS A 156 17.51 8.70 -4.30
N THR A 157 16.44 8.37 -5.03
CA THR A 157 15.22 9.19 -5.09
C THR A 157 14.55 9.32 -3.72
N SER A 158 14.49 8.24 -2.93
CA SER A 158 13.93 8.26 -1.59
C SER A 158 14.79 9.06 -0.63
N LEU A 159 16.12 8.95 -0.69
CA LEU A 159 17.00 9.74 0.16
C LEU A 159 16.85 11.25 -0.10
N GLU A 160 16.77 11.67 -1.36
CA GLU A 160 16.56 13.08 -1.71
C GLU A 160 15.18 13.58 -1.27
N LEU A 161 14.12 12.75 -1.38
CA LEU A 161 12.80 13.08 -0.86
C LEU A 161 12.82 13.28 0.66
N LEU A 162 13.49 12.39 1.40
CA LEU A 162 13.60 12.50 2.86
C LEU A 162 14.42 13.74 3.27
N LYS A 163 15.50 14.07 2.56
CA LYS A 163 16.23 15.33 2.78
C LYS A 163 15.32 16.54 2.56
N ALA A 164 14.53 16.54 1.49
CA ALA A 164 13.57 17.61 1.21
C ALA A 164 12.46 17.69 2.26
N ALA A 165 12.10 16.55 2.87
CA ALA A 165 11.19 16.46 4.01
C ALA A 165 11.81 16.88 5.36
N GLY A 166 13.09 17.26 5.38
CA GLY A 166 13.76 17.82 6.56
C GLY A 166 14.52 16.82 7.43
N PHE A 167 14.83 15.63 6.92
CA PHE A 167 15.64 14.65 7.67
C PHE A 167 17.08 15.12 7.86
N ASP A 168 17.51 15.20 9.13
CA ASP A 168 18.92 15.42 9.50
C ASP A 168 19.65 14.08 9.64
N PHE A 169 20.21 13.60 8.53
CA PHE A 169 20.93 12.32 8.50
C PHE A 169 22.19 12.30 9.37
N ASN A 170 22.81 13.45 9.66
CA ASN A 170 23.93 13.47 10.61
C ASN A 170 23.42 13.14 12.01
N LYS A 171 22.27 13.71 12.38
CA LYS A 171 21.64 13.41 13.67
C LYS A 171 21.14 11.97 13.76
N HIS A 172 20.57 11.42 12.69
CA HIS A 172 20.24 9.98 12.62
C HIS A 172 21.49 9.11 12.83
N GLN A 173 22.63 9.46 12.25
CA GLN A 173 23.87 8.72 12.44
C GLN A 173 24.39 8.80 13.89
N THR A 174 24.35 9.98 14.53
CA THR A 174 24.99 10.19 15.84
C THR A 174 24.09 9.95 17.04
N GLU A 175 22.79 10.20 16.91
CA GLU A 175 21.80 10.19 18.00
C GLU A 175 20.62 9.25 17.75
N GLY A 176 20.59 8.59 16.59
CA GLY A 176 19.49 7.71 16.21
C GLY A 176 19.36 6.48 17.10
N ILE A 177 18.11 6.06 17.29
CA ILE A 177 17.74 4.88 18.07
C ILE A 177 18.23 3.61 17.37
N LYS A 178 18.90 2.70 18.08
CA LYS A 178 19.21 1.38 17.54
C LYS A 178 17.94 0.56 17.36
N LEU A 179 17.86 -0.20 16.27
CA LEU A 179 16.66 -0.98 15.95
C LEU A 179 16.34 -1.99 17.05
N GLU A 180 17.38 -2.56 17.68
CA GLU A 180 17.26 -3.55 18.76
C GLU A 180 16.64 -2.92 20.02
N ASP A 181 17.12 -1.74 20.43
CA ASP A 181 16.62 -1.02 21.60
C ASP A 181 15.14 -0.61 21.40
N PHE A 182 14.79 -0.16 20.19
CA PHE A 182 13.40 0.13 19.83
C PHE A 182 12.51 -1.13 19.86
N GLY A 183 13.00 -2.23 19.27
CA GLY A 183 12.29 -3.50 19.22
C GLY A 183 12.02 -4.10 20.60
N GLU A 184 13.00 -4.03 21.50
CA GLU A 184 12.86 -4.44 22.90
C GLU A 184 11.73 -3.67 23.60
N LEU A 185 11.79 -2.34 23.57
CA LEU A 185 10.81 -1.50 24.25
C LEU A 185 9.42 -1.59 23.63
N LEU A 186 9.32 -1.72 22.30
CA LEU A 186 8.05 -1.96 21.62
C LEU A 186 7.42 -3.27 22.09
N THR A 187 8.21 -4.33 22.24
CA THR A 187 7.73 -5.65 22.67
C THR A 187 7.14 -5.62 24.09
N THR A 188 7.70 -4.82 24.99
CA THR A 188 7.23 -4.69 26.38
C THR A 188 6.36 -3.46 26.64
N SER A 189 5.94 -2.74 25.60
CA SER A 189 5.15 -1.50 25.73
C SER A 189 3.66 -1.71 26.00
N GLY A 190 3.14 -2.92 25.74
CA GLY A 190 1.69 -3.18 25.72
C GLY A 190 0.99 -2.80 24.40
N LEU A 191 1.72 -2.27 23.40
CA LEU A 191 1.18 -1.95 22.07
C LEU A 191 0.92 -3.17 21.19
N VAL A 192 1.64 -4.26 21.43
CA VAL A 192 1.62 -5.48 20.63
C VAL A 192 1.04 -6.64 21.42
N VAL A 193 0.48 -7.63 20.72
CA VAL A 193 -0.15 -8.85 21.27
C VAL A 193 -1.46 -8.59 22.05
N GLU A 194 -1.72 -7.35 22.46
CA GLU A 194 -2.87 -6.96 23.26
C GLU A 194 -4.15 -6.77 22.40
N PRO A 195 -5.22 -7.57 22.61
CA PRO A 195 -6.45 -7.49 21.83
C PRO A 195 -7.28 -6.22 22.06
N ARG A 196 -6.98 -5.41 23.08
CA ARG A 196 -7.64 -4.10 23.24
C ARG A 196 -7.08 -3.04 22.30
N ILE A 197 -5.85 -3.23 21.81
CA ILE A 197 -5.18 -2.25 20.95
C ILE A 197 -5.67 -2.40 19.51
N THR A 198 -5.94 -1.26 18.88
CA THR A 198 -6.37 -1.16 17.48
C THR A 198 -5.38 -0.33 16.68
N TRP A 199 -4.74 -0.95 15.70
CA TRP A 199 -3.77 -0.30 14.83
C TRP A 199 -4.46 0.33 13.61
N LEU A 200 -4.17 1.59 13.33
CA LEU A 200 -4.71 2.34 12.19
C LEU A 200 -3.55 2.67 11.24
N THR A 201 -3.68 2.29 9.98
CA THR A 201 -2.56 2.41 9.03
C THR A 201 -3.03 2.80 7.64
N PHE A 202 -2.09 3.14 6.75
CA PHE A 202 -2.39 3.43 5.35
C PHE A 202 -1.40 2.71 4.43
N HIS A 203 -1.88 1.75 3.63
CA HIS A 203 -1.06 1.00 2.67
C HIS A 203 0.18 0.31 3.30
N SER A 204 -0.09 -0.46 4.35
CA SER A 204 0.85 -0.64 5.46
C SER A 204 1.74 -1.88 5.45
N CYS A 205 1.86 -2.52 4.30
CA CYS A 205 2.60 -3.80 4.21
C CYS A 205 4.08 -3.64 4.59
N PHE A 206 4.73 -2.54 4.17
CA PHE A 206 6.10 -2.21 4.55
C PHE A 206 6.22 -1.82 6.02
N ASP A 207 5.28 -1.00 6.52
CA ASP A 207 5.30 -0.54 7.90
C ASP A 207 5.24 -1.70 8.90
N PHE A 208 4.28 -2.61 8.71
CA PHE A 208 4.22 -3.83 9.52
C PHE A 208 5.43 -4.74 9.27
N GLY A 209 5.95 -4.80 8.05
CA GLY A 209 7.21 -5.50 7.75
C GLY A 209 8.35 -5.04 8.65
N TYR A 210 8.56 -3.72 8.75
CA TYR A 210 9.61 -3.15 9.57
C TYR A 210 9.36 -3.34 11.08
N LEU A 211 8.12 -3.16 11.57
CA LEU A 211 7.82 -3.42 12.98
C LEU A 211 8.01 -4.88 13.37
N ILE A 212 7.59 -5.82 12.51
CA ILE A 212 7.80 -7.26 12.74
C ILE A 212 9.29 -7.57 12.76
N ARG A 213 10.08 -6.99 11.84
CA ARG A 213 11.53 -7.15 11.83
C ARG A 213 12.19 -6.55 13.07
N ALA A 214 11.72 -5.40 13.55
CA ALA A 214 12.21 -4.76 14.77
C ALA A 214 11.96 -5.64 16.01
N ILE A 215 10.78 -6.26 16.11
CA ILE A 215 10.40 -7.14 17.22
C ILE A 215 11.15 -8.47 17.16
N MET A 216 11.22 -9.08 15.97
CA MET A 216 11.78 -10.43 15.82
C MET A 216 13.30 -10.45 15.70
N LEU A 217 13.92 -9.33 15.28
CA LEU A 217 15.35 -9.19 14.98
C LEU A 217 15.92 -10.30 14.07
N VAL A 218 15.05 -10.87 13.23
CA VAL A 218 15.40 -11.84 12.19
C VAL A 218 14.76 -11.43 10.87
N LYS A 219 15.21 -12.06 9.78
CA LYS A 219 14.61 -11.87 8.46
C LYS A 219 13.13 -12.20 8.46
N LEU A 220 12.37 -11.49 7.64
CA LEU A 220 10.96 -11.77 7.45
C LEU A 220 10.75 -13.20 6.89
N PRO A 221 9.62 -13.86 7.21
CA PRO A 221 9.33 -15.22 6.74
C PRO A 221 9.44 -15.38 5.21
N GLU A 222 9.78 -16.56 4.71
CA GLU A 222 9.84 -16.76 3.25
C GLU A 222 8.43 -16.80 2.62
N ASP A 223 7.47 -17.36 3.35
CA ASP A 223 6.09 -17.52 2.93
C ASP A 223 5.18 -16.44 3.52
N GLU A 224 4.37 -15.81 2.66
CA GLU A 224 3.41 -14.75 3.03
C GLU A 224 2.43 -15.20 4.14
N LYS A 225 2.05 -16.47 4.14
CA LYS A 225 1.14 -17.03 5.16
C LYS A 225 1.74 -16.96 6.56
N ASP A 226 3.04 -17.20 6.69
CA ASP A 226 3.73 -17.13 7.98
C ASP A 226 3.88 -15.68 8.43
N PHE A 227 4.12 -14.75 7.50
CA PHE A 227 4.07 -13.32 7.80
C PHE A 227 2.72 -12.89 8.37
N PHE A 228 1.60 -13.26 7.73
CA PHE A 228 0.28 -12.98 8.27
C PHE A 228 0.01 -13.70 9.60
N ARG A 229 0.62 -14.87 9.85
CA ARG A 229 0.55 -15.53 11.16
C ARG A 229 1.24 -14.69 12.24
N PHE A 230 2.41 -14.13 11.97
CA PHE A 230 3.08 -13.21 12.90
C PHE A 230 2.31 -11.90 13.06
N HIS A 231 1.89 -11.28 11.96
CA HIS A 231 1.09 -10.05 11.99
C HIS A 231 -0.17 -10.21 12.86
N ARG A 232 -0.97 -11.27 12.66
CA ARG A 232 -2.19 -11.49 13.46
C ARG A 232 -1.91 -11.75 14.94
N LYS A 233 -0.74 -12.30 15.30
CA LYS A 233 -0.37 -12.52 16.70
C LYS A 233 0.12 -11.23 17.36
N LEU A 234 0.90 -10.42 16.64
CA LEU A 234 1.49 -9.18 17.16
C LEU A 234 0.50 -8.00 17.09
N PHE A 235 -0.38 -7.97 16.10
CA PHE A 235 -1.32 -6.88 15.82
C PHE A 235 -2.73 -7.48 15.60
N PRO A 236 -3.39 -7.97 16.66
CA PRO A 236 -4.65 -8.71 16.54
C PRO A 236 -5.78 -7.89 15.92
N ASN A 237 -5.81 -6.57 16.15
CA ASN A 237 -6.73 -5.65 15.49
C ASN A 237 -5.94 -4.59 14.73
N SER A 238 -6.06 -4.60 13.40
CA SER A 238 -5.50 -3.57 12.54
C SER A 238 -6.44 -3.25 11.38
N PHE A 239 -6.45 -1.99 10.97
CA PHE A 239 -7.27 -1.48 9.87
C PHE A 239 -6.42 -0.63 8.93
N ASP A 240 -6.26 -1.11 7.69
CA ASP A 240 -5.62 -0.37 6.62
C ASP A 240 -6.66 0.49 5.88
N ILE A 241 -6.51 1.81 5.94
CA ILE A 241 -7.40 2.76 5.28
C ILE A 241 -7.53 2.46 3.78
N LYS A 242 -6.47 2.01 3.11
CA LYS A 242 -6.49 1.68 1.68
C LYS A 242 -7.40 0.48 1.38
N ILE A 243 -7.62 -0.42 2.34
CA ILE A 243 -8.61 -1.49 2.26
C ILE A 243 -10.02 -0.94 2.52
N LEU A 244 -10.18 -0.02 3.47
CA LEU A 244 -11.48 0.65 3.73
C LEU A 244 -12.01 1.40 2.51
N LEU A 245 -11.13 2.03 1.72
CA LEU A 245 -11.53 2.71 0.48
C LEU A 245 -12.19 1.79 -0.56
N ARG A 246 -12.02 0.47 -0.44
CA ARG A 246 -12.63 -0.52 -1.35
C ARG A 246 -14.06 -0.90 -0.96
N GLN A 247 -14.49 -0.53 0.25
CA GLN A 247 -15.83 -0.81 0.75
C GLN A 247 -16.88 0.11 0.13
N ALA A 248 -18.14 -0.31 0.17
CA ALA A 248 -19.27 0.53 -0.24
C ALA A 248 -19.30 1.82 0.60
N GLY A 249 -19.74 2.92 0.01
CA GLY A 249 -19.55 4.26 0.59
C GLY A 249 -18.32 4.95 -0.02
N PRO A 250 -17.09 4.77 0.53
CA PRO A 250 -15.90 5.44 -0.01
C PRO A 250 -15.62 5.12 -1.47
N ARG A 251 -15.81 3.85 -1.88
CA ARG A 251 -15.66 3.43 -3.28
C ARG A 251 -16.66 4.12 -4.19
N ASP A 252 -17.91 4.27 -3.74
CA ASP A 252 -19.00 4.85 -4.53
C ASP A 252 -18.87 6.38 -4.60
N ALA A 253 -18.26 6.99 -3.57
CA ALA A 253 -17.77 8.38 -3.57
C ALA A 253 -16.46 8.58 -4.36
N MET A 254 -15.93 7.50 -4.97
CA MET A 254 -14.71 7.50 -5.77
C MET A 254 -13.45 7.99 -5.04
N LEU A 255 -13.40 7.84 -3.71
CA LEU A 255 -12.22 8.17 -2.92
C LEU A 255 -11.03 7.29 -3.30
N LYS A 256 -9.92 7.92 -3.65
CA LYS A 256 -8.70 7.25 -4.11
C LYS A 256 -7.48 8.13 -3.86
N GLY A 257 -6.30 7.62 -4.19
CA GLY A 257 -5.06 8.38 -4.10
C GLY A 257 -4.17 8.02 -2.91
N GLY A 258 -3.11 8.80 -2.71
CA GLY A 258 -2.22 8.75 -1.54
C GLY A 258 -2.89 9.27 -0.26
N LEU A 259 -2.19 9.19 0.88
CA LEU A 259 -2.73 9.63 2.17
C LEU A 259 -3.09 11.12 2.15
N GLN A 260 -2.20 11.97 1.61
CA GLN A 260 -2.44 13.41 1.50
C GLN A 260 -3.66 13.72 0.62
N GLU A 261 -3.72 13.15 -0.59
CA GLU A 261 -4.82 13.36 -1.52
C GLU A 261 -6.17 12.93 -0.92
N LEU A 262 -6.16 11.83 -0.14
CA LEU A 262 -7.35 11.36 0.56
C LEU A 262 -7.76 12.32 1.69
N ALA A 263 -6.80 12.79 2.48
CA ALA A 263 -7.05 13.76 3.54
C ALA A 263 -7.65 15.07 2.96
N ASP A 264 -7.14 15.54 1.83
CA ASP A 264 -7.65 16.73 1.13
C ASP A 264 -9.10 16.53 0.65
N GLN A 265 -9.40 15.36 0.06
CA GLN A 265 -10.76 14.97 -0.36
C GLN A 265 -11.76 14.92 0.81
N LEU A 266 -11.27 14.61 2.02
CA LEU A 266 -12.08 14.54 3.24
C LEU A 266 -12.02 15.82 4.08
N HIS A 267 -11.33 16.85 3.60
CA HIS A 267 -11.09 18.12 4.29
C HIS A 267 -10.45 17.94 5.68
N VAL A 268 -9.53 16.98 5.80
CA VAL A 268 -8.71 16.74 6.99
C VAL A 268 -7.40 17.51 6.84
N PRO A 269 -7.14 18.55 7.67
CA PRO A 269 -5.91 19.32 7.55
C PRO A 269 -4.72 18.53 8.10
N ARG A 270 -3.58 18.59 7.39
CA ARG A 270 -2.30 18.11 7.92
C ARG A 270 -1.78 19.05 9.00
N ILE A 271 -1.24 18.46 10.06
CA ILE A 271 -0.46 19.16 11.09
C ILE A 271 0.93 18.51 11.13
N GLY A 272 1.98 19.32 11.06
CA GLY A 272 3.36 18.86 10.94
C GLY A 272 3.83 18.75 9.49
N GLN A 273 5.10 18.34 9.33
CA GLN A 273 5.77 18.25 8.04
C GLN A 273 5.31 16.98 7.28
N CYS A 274 4.97 17.12 5.99
CA CYS A 274 4.64 15.97 5.14
C CYS A 274 5.88 15.09 4.90
N HIS A 275 5.69 13.78 4.78
CA HIS A 275 6.76 12.79 4.66
C HIS A 275 7.66 12.74 5.89
N GLN A 276 7.02 12.82 7.06
CA GLN A 276 7.61 12.52 8.35
C GLN A 276 6.60 11.69 9.12
N ALA A 277 7.05 10.54 9.61
CA ALA A 277 6.19 9.50 10.15
C ALA A 277 5.29 10.00 11.29
N GLY A 278 5.77 10.94 12.13
CA GLY A 278 4.95 11.56 13.17
C GLY A 278 3.73 12.28 12.61
N SER A 279 3.92 13.20 11.66
CA SER A 279 2.83 13.93 10.99
C SER A 279 1.91 13.00 10.22
N ASP A 280 2.49 12.03 9.50
CA ASP A 280 1.74 11.07 8.68
C ASP A 280 0.91 10.10 9.54
N SER A 281 1.40 9.68 10.70
CA SER A 281 0.62 8.89 11.67
C SER A 281 -0.59 9.67 12.22
N LEU A 282 -0.42 10.98 12.48
CA LEU A 282 -1.53 11.83 12.93
C LEU A 282 -2.56 12.02 11.81
N LEU A 283 -2.10 12.28 10.59
CA LEU A 283 -2.99 12.40 9.43
C LEU A 283 -3.75 11.09 9.19
N THR A 284 -3.08 9.94 9.37
CA THR A 284 -3.69 8.60 9.30
C THR A 284 -4.82 8.45 10.34
N ALA A 285 -4.57 8.81 11.61
CA ALA A 285 -5.60 8.76 12.66
C ALA A 285 -6.82 9.61 12.28
N MET A 286 -6.59 10.89 11.96
CA MET A 286 -7.66 11.83 11.67
C MET A 286 -8.47 11.42 10.44
N THR A 287 -7.79 10.93 9.40
CA THR A 287 -8.40 10.44 8.16
C THR A 287 -9.25 9.20 8.41
N PHE A 288 -8.76 8.25 9.23
CA PHE A 288 -9.51 7.06 9.60
C PHE A 288 -10.84 7.42 10.30
N PHE A 289 -10.79 8.24 11.36
CA PHE A 289 -12.00 8.60 12.09
C PHE A 289 -12.95 9.43 11.24
N LYS A 290 -12.43 10.27 10.32
CA LYS A 290 -13.28 11.00 9.38
C LYS A 290 -13.98 10.08 8.38
N LEU A 291 -13.28 9.07 7.85
CA LEU A 291 -13.90 8.05 7.01
C LEU A 291 -14.97 7.26 7.77
N GLN A 292 -14.67 6.86 9.00
CA GLN A 292 -15.60 6.12 9.85
C GLN A 292 -16.87 6.93 10.12
N GLU A 293 -16.73 8.21 10.48
CA GLU A 293 -17.84 9.13 10.70
C GLU A 293 -18.73 9.28 9.46
N LEU A 294 -18.13 9.52 8.28
CA LEU A 294 -18.87 9.86 7.08
C LEU A 294 -19.51 8.66 6.37
N PHE A 295 -18.85 7.51 6.38
CA PHE A 295 -19.25 6.38 5.55
C PHE A 295 -19.63 5.11 6.32
N PHE A 296 -19.21 4.99 7.59
CA PHE A 296 -19.35 3.75 8.35
C PHE A 296 -20.05 3.90 9.70
N ALA A 297 -20.67 5.05 9.99
CA ALA A 297 -21.29 5.32 11.28
C ALA A 297 -22.34 4.26 11.69
N GLU A 298 -23.11 3.75 10.73
CA GLU A 298 -24.20 2.80 10.99
C GLU A 298 -23.80 1.32 10.85
N ASN A 299 -22.75 1.02 10.08
CA ASN A 299 -22.35 -0.36 9.73
C ASN A 299 -20.90 -0.71 10.10
N TRP A 300 -20.22 0.10 10.92
CA TRP A 300 -18.81 -0.09 11.27
C TRP A 300 -18.50 -1.51 11.74
N LYS A 301 -19.35 -2.14 12.56
CA LYS A 301 -19.11 -3.50 13.06
C LYS A 301 -19.01 -4.54 11.93
N GLU A 302 -19.86 -4.44 10.92
CA GLU A 302 -19.85 -5.34 9.78
C GLU A 302 -18.61 -5.10 8.90
N VAL A 303 -18.32 -3.83 8.62
CA VAL A 303 -17.16 -3.43 7.82
C VAL A 303 -15.86 -3.83 8.51
N ALA A 304 -15.72 -3.54 9.80
CA ALA A 304 -14.56 -3.90 10.61
C ALA A 304 -14.33 -5.41 10.58
N SER A 305 -15.36 -6.22 10.81
CA SER A 305 -15.23 -7.68 10.75
C SER A 305 -14.80 -8.20 9.38
N ALA A 306 -15.14 -7.50 8.29
CA ALA A 306 -14.79 -7.91 6.94
C ALA A 306 -13.37 -7.50 6.51
N VAL A 307 -12.78 -6.50 7.17
CA VAL A 307 -11.49 -5.89 6.75
C VAL A 307 -10.40 -5.93 7.81
N GLN A 308 -10.71 -6.37 9.04
CA GLN A 308 -9.72 -6.46 10.11
C GLN A 308 -8.53 -7.33 9.70
N GLY A 309 -7.33 -6.79 9.90
CA GLY A 309 -6.06 -7.47 9.61
C GLY A 309 -5.73 -7.59 8.12
N HIS A 310 -6.53 -6.99 7.23
CA HIS A 310 -6.26 -6.95 5.80
C HIS A 310 -5.27 -5.83 5.46
N MET A 311 -4.25 -6.14 4.66
CA MET A 311 -3.25 -5.17 4.19
C MET A 311 -3.36 -4.93 2.70
N ALA A 312 -3.30 -3.66 2.28
CA ALA A 312 -3.30 -3.36 0.86
C ALA A 312 -2.01 -3.85 0.18
N GLY A 313 -2.18 -4.50 -0.97
CA GLY A 313 -1.07 -5.04 -1.77
C GLY A 313 -0.73 -6.51 -1.49
N LEU A 314 -1.26 -7.11 -0.42
CA LEU A 314 -0.96 -8.50 -0.04
C LEU A 314 -2.20 -9.40 -0.13
N SER A 315 -1.98 -10.72 -0.12
CA SER A 315 -3.03 -11.72 -0.19
C SER A 315 -3.60 -11.96 1.21
N ASN A 316 -4.85 -11.56 1.41
CA ASN A 316 -5.58 -11.94 2.60
C ASN A 316 -6.09 -13.36 2.40
N SER A 317 -5.24 -14.36 2.64
CA SER A 317 -5.66 -15.76 2.65
C SER A 317 -6.58 -16.02 3.84
N GLN A 318 -7.85 -15.65 3.72
CA GLN A 318 -8.98 -16.04 4.56
C GLN A 318 -10.02 -16.69 3.63
N ASN A 319 -9.79 -17.96 3.30
CA ASN A 319 -10.82 -18.87 2.79
C ASN A 319 -10.48 -20.29 3.24
N GLY A 320 -10.49 -20.47 4.57
CA GLY A 320 -10.74 -21.74 5.22
C GLY A 320 -12.02 -21.54 6.02
N THR A 321 -13.12 -22.09 5.55
CA THR A 321 -14.42 -22.11 6.23
C THR A 321 -14.23 -22.51 7.70
N ILE A 322 -14.50 -21.58 8.63
CA ILE A 322 -14.65 -21.95 10.04
C ILE A 322 -15.97 -22.71 10.14
N ASN A 323 -15.88 -24.03 10.07
CA ASN A 323 -16.85 -24.93 10.65
C ASN A 323 -16.09 -25.92 11.54
N SER A 324 -16.63 -26.09 12.74
CA SER A 324 -16.22 -27.03 13.78
C SER A 324 -15.04 -26.60 14.66
N ILE A 325 -15.42 -26.17 15.87
CA ILE A 325 -14.71 -26.39 17.13
C ILE A 325 -14.02 -27.77 17.12
N ASN A 326 -12.77 -27.81 17.57
CA ASN A 326 -12.26 -28.91 18.40
C ASN A 326 -11.11 -28.41 19.26
N ASN A 327 -11.34 -28.47 20.58
CA ASN A 327 -10.31 -28.39 21.61
C ASN A 327 -9.27 -29.47 21.35
N ASN A 328 -7.99 -29.11 21.34
CA ASN A 328 -6.91 -29.88 21.94
C ASN A 328 -5.74 -28.93 22.18
N GLY A 329 -5.28 -28.88 23.43
CA GLY A 329 -4.11 -28.09 23.83
C GLY A 329 -2.86 -28.67 23.19
N GLU A 330 -2.14 -27.84 22.44
CA GLU A 330 -0.83 -28.20 21.90
C GLU A 330 0.27 -27.45 22.68
N ASN A 331 1.26 -28.23 23.10
CA ASN A 331 2.30 -27.90 24.05
C ASN A 331 3.42 -27.08 23.39
N LEU A 332 4.06 -26.20 24.16
CA LEU A 332 4.92 -25.10 23.68
C LEU A 332 6.31 -25.53 23.17
N ASP A 333 6.65 -26.82 23.21
CA ASP A 333 8.02 -27.30 23.00
C ASP A 333 8.36 -27.78 21.58
N ASP A 334 7.38 -27.93 20.68
CA ASP A 334 7.63 -28.44 19.30
C ASP A 334 8.12 -27.36 18.30
N ILE A 335 8.44 -26.15 18.79
CA ILE A 335 8.79 -24.96 17.97
C ILE A 335 10.26 -24.95 17.50
N LEU A 336 11.13 -25.82 18.03
CA LEU A 336 12.55 -25.86 17.68
C LEU A 336 12.96 -27.15 16.96
N MET A 337 12.51 -27.37 15.71
CA MET A 337 13.28 -28.09 14.68
C MET A 337 12.50 -28.26 13.35
N PRO A 338 13.00 -27.78 12.20
CA PRO A 338 12.35 -28.03 10.91
C PRO A 338 12.58 -29.48 10.45
N LYS A 339 11.49 -30.23 10.24
CA LYS A 339 11.52 -31.55 9.60
C LYS A 339 11.83 -31.39 8.10
N LYS A 340 12.88 -32.08 7.64
CA LYS A 340 13.29 -32.11 6.22
C LYS A 340 12.24 -32.84 5.39
N HIS A 341 11.54 -32.12 4.50
CA HIS A 341 10.82 -32.72 3.39
C HIS A 341 11.62 -32.54 2.09
N THR A 342 11.95 -33.67 1.46
CA THR A 342 12.65 -33.76 0.18
C THR A 342 11.81 -33.18 -0.96
N GLN A 343 12.31 -32.13 -1.64
CA GLN A 343 11.69 -31.57 -2.83
C GLN A 343 11.98 -32.43 -4.07
N SER A 344 10.95 -32.66 -4.89
CA SER A 344 11.05 -33.38 -6.16
C SER A 344 11.76 -32.54 -7.23
N ASN A 345 12.81 -33.09 -7.83
CA ASN A 345 13.57 -32.52 -8.95
C ASN A 345 12.72 -32.42 -10.25
N LYS A 346 11.85 -31.41 -10.38
CA LYS A 346 11.33 -30.98 -11.69
C LYS A 346 12.17 -29.80 -12.18
N THR A 347 13.02 -30.13 -13.14
CA THR A 347 14.16 -29.40 -13.68
C THR A 347 13.80 -28.06 -14.34
N LYS A 348 14.64 -27.05 -14.05
CA LYS A 348 14.87 -25.76 -14.73
C LYS A 348 14.24 -25.61 -16.13
N LYS A 349 13.29 -24.69 -16.29
CA LYS A 349 13.06 -24.04 -17.60
C LYS A 349 14.20 -23.03 -17.83
N ARG A 350 14.91 -23.15 -18.95
CA ARG A 350 15.97 -22.20 -19.35
C ARG A 350 15.39 -20.78 -19.39
N ALA A 351 16.15 -19.81 -18.86
CA ALA A 351 15.90 -18.38 -19.07
C ALA A 351 16.00 -18.12 -20.58
N GLY A 352 14.86 -17.85 -21.22
CA GLY A 352 14.84 -17.30 -22.57
C GLY A 352 14.83 -15.79 -22.50
N ARG A 353 15.29 -15.11 -23.55
CA ARG A 353 15.32 -13.65 -23.60
C ARG A 353 13.95 -12.99 -23.46
N ASP A 354 13.95 -11.79 -22.90
CA ASP A 354 12.76 -10.98 -22.64
C ASP A 354 12.18 -10.39 -23.94
N LEU A 355 10.91 -9.97 -23.89
CA LEU A 355 10.15 -9.59 -25.10
C LEU A 355 10.68 -8.29 -25.76
N ASP A 356 11.18 -7.37 -24.95
CA ASP A 356 11.79 -6.11 -25.35
C ASP A 356 13.14 -6.30 -26.05
N GLU A 357 13.99 -7.21 -25.55
CA GLU A 357 15.25 -7.59 -26.20
C GLU A 357 14.99 -8.20 -27.59
N ILE A 358 13.99 -9.07 -27.68
CA ILE A 358 13.58 -9.68 -28.96
C ILE A 358 13.01 -8.60 -29.89
N HIS A 359 12.24 -7.63 -29.37
CA HIS A 359 11.71 -6.53 -30.16
C HIS A 359 12.82 -5.61 -30.70
N ALA A 360 13.87 -5.35 -29.92
CA ALA A 360 15.04 -4.60 -30.37
C ALA A 360 15.81 -5.32 -31.49
N ASP A 361 15.88 -6.65 -31.45
CA ASP A 361 16.48 -7.47 -32.51
C ASP A 361 15.63 -7.52 -33.78
N LEU A 362 14.29 -7.47 -33.67
CA LEU A 362 13.36 -7.39 -34.79
C LEU A 362 13.42 -6.04 -35.52
N ILE A 363 13.68 -4.93 -34.80
CA ILE A 363 13.81 -3.58 -35.38
C ILE A 363 15.14 -3.40 -36.13
N LYS A 364 16.23 -4.06 -35.70
CA LYS A 364 17.56 -3.87 -36.30
C LYS A 364 17.67 -4.54 -37.68
N PRO A 365 17.88 -3.76 -38.77
CA PRO A 365 17.94 -4.32 -40.11
C PRO A 365 19.12 -5.30 -40.23
N GLY A 366 18.83 -6.50 -40.77
CA GLY A 366 19.83 -7.54 -41.02
C GLY A 366 20.17 -8.46 -39.83
N LYS A 367 19.74 -8.17 -38.60
CA LYS A 367 20.06 -9.02 -37.43
C LYS A 367 19.23 -10.30 -37.38
N VAL A 368 17.95 -10.22 -37.74
CA VAL A 368 17.05 -11.39 -37.87
C VAL A 368 17.60 -12.39 -38.89
N ALA A 369 18.10 -11.91 -40.02
CA ALA A 369 18.69 -12.76 -41.07
C ALA A 369 19.97 -13.47 -40.57
N LYS A 370 20.79 -12.81 -39.75
CA LYS A 370 21.97 -13.44 -39.12
C LYS A 370 21.61 -14.48 -38.07
N LEU A 371 20.55 -14.24 -37.30
CA LEU A 371 20.07 -15.20 -36.30
C LEU A 371 19.38 -16.42 -36.92
N GLN A 372 18.80 -16.27 -38.10
CA GLN A 372 18.20 -17.40 -38.84
C GLN A 372 19.22 -18.19 -39.66
N ASN A 373 20.33 -17.57 -40.07
CA ASN A 373 21.41 -18.19 -40.86
C ASN A 373 22.70 -18.27 -40.03
N GLN A 374 22.62 -18.93 -38.88
CA GLN A 374 23.79 -19.19 -38.04
C GLN A 374 24.70 -20.23 -38.70
N LEU A 375 26.01 -20.17 -38.43
CA LEU A 375 26.94 -21.22 -38.83
C LEU A 375 26.58 -22.53 -38.10
N LEU A 376 27.00 -23.66 -38.67
CA LEU A 376 26.77 -24.97 -38.07
C LEU A 376 27.48 -25.03 -36.71
N ASP A 377 26.70 -25.28 -35.66
CA ASP A 377 27.17 -25.41 -34.29
C ASP A 377 26.71 -26.75 -33.72
N ASP A 378 27.65 -27.68 -33.56
CA ASP A 378 27.37 -29.07 -33.18
C ASP A 378 26.87 -29.20 -31.72
N ASP A 379 27.04 -28.16 -30.89
CA ASP A 379 26.55 -28.13 -29.50
C ASP A 379 25.08 -27.68 -29.38
N LEU A 380 24.47 -27.25 -30.49
CA LEU A 380 23.08 -26.78 -30.53
C LEU A 380 22.13 -27.78 -31.21
N PRO A 381 20.86 -27.85 -30.76
CA PRO A 381 19.83 -28.64 -31.44
C PRO A 381 19.74 -28.28 -32.93
N GLY A 382 19.72 -29.30 -33.80
CA GLY A 382 19.65 -29.11 -35.25
C GLY A 382 20.85 -28.34 -35.83
N ARG A 383 22.01 -28.43 -35.16
CA ARG A 383 23.25 -27.73 -35.52
C ARG A 383 23.11 -26.20 -35.61
N GLY A 384 22.20 -25.65 -34.81
CA GLY A 384 21.87 -24.22 -34.82
C GLY A 384 20.97 -23.75 -35.98
N GLN A 385 20.63 -24.63 -36.94
CA GLN A 385 20.00 -24.24 -38.21
C GLN A 385 18.50 -23.98 -38.11
N HIS A 386 17.83 -24.52 -37.09
CA HIS A 386 16.37 -24.41 -36.94
C HIS A 386 16.01 -23.52 -35.75
N TYR A 387 16.37 -22.24 -35.84
CA TYR A 387 16.15 -21.26 -34.79
C TYR A 387 14.83 -20.47 -34.94
N CYS A 388 14.10 -20.29 -33.84
CA CYS A 388 12.90 -19.48 -33.77
C CYS A 388 13.20 -18.17 -33.02
N VAL A 389 13.24 -17.06 -33.76
CA VAL A 389 13.58 -15.73 -33.24
C VAL A 389 12.58 -15.24 -32.20
N THR A 390 11.30 -15.52 -32.39
CA THR A 390 10.22 -15.01 -31.51
C THR A 390 10.16 -15.72 -30.17
N CYS A 391 10.70 -16.93 -30.07
CA CYS A 391 10.68 -17.74 -28.85
C CYS A 391 12.08 -18.05 -28.31
N ASP A 392 13.12 -17.49 -28.93
CA ASP A 392 14.53 -17.64 -28.56
C ASP A 392 14.93 -19.11 -28.34
N ARG A 393 14.66 -19.95 -29.35
CA ARG A 393 14.80 -21.40 -29.22
C ARG A 393 15.27 -22.10 -30.50
N HIS A 394 16.24 -22.99 -30.34
CA HIS A 394 16.68 -23.94 -31.38
C HIS A 394 15.87 -25.24 -31.34
N PHE A 395 15.63 -25.79 -32.53
CA PHE A 395 14.91 -27.03 -32.76
C PHE A 395 15.79 -28.05 -33.49
N VAL A 396 15.46 -29.33 -33.32
CA VAL A 396 16.24 -30.44 -33.89
C VAL A 396 16.14 -30.52 -35.42
N ASP A 397 15.00 -30.12 -35.99
CA ASP A 397 14.72 -30.14 -37.42
C ASP A 397 13.67 -29.05 -37.79
N GLY A 398 13.48 -28.84 -39.10
CA GLY A 398 12.53 -27.86 -39.62
C GLY A 398 11.06 -28.18 -39.29
N ASP A 399 10.71 -29.46 -39.21
CA ASP A 399 9.33 -29.89 -38.91
C ASP A 399 8.97 -29.65 -37.45
N ALA A 400 9.91 -29.82 -36.52
CA ALA A 400 9.76 -29.52 -35.10
C ALA A 400 9.57 -28.02 -34.86
N LYS A 401 10.33 -27.19 -35.60
CA LYS A 401 10.13 -25.73 -35.61
C LYS A 401 8.75 -25.37 -36.16
N ALA A 402 8.34 -25.94 -37.30
CA ALA A 402 7.03 -25.68 -37.90
C ALA A 402 5.86 -26.11 -36.99
N ARG A 403 5.97 -27.26 -36.29
CA ARG A 403 5.00 -27.68 -35.28
C ARG A 403 4.94 -26.70 -34.10
N HIS A 404 6.09 -26.21 -33.64
CA HIS A 404 6.18 -25.20 -32.59
C HIS A 404 5.49 -23.88 -32.99
N GLU A 405 5.72 -23.39 -34.20
CA GLU A 405 5.14 -22.14 -34.71
C GLU A 405 3.61 -22.19 -34.79
N ARG A 406 3.03 -23.40 -34.95
CA ARG A 406 1.58 -23.61 -34.93
C ARG A 406 0.96 -23.62 -33.53
N THR A 407 1.77 -23.73 -32.46
CA THR A 407 1.26 -23.83 -31.09
C THR A 407 0.61 -22.53 -30.58
N LYS A 408 -0.35 -22.65 -29.66
CA LYS A 408 -0.99 -21.50 -29.00
C LYS A 408 0.03 -20.62 -28.27
N GLY A 409 1.07 -21.20 -27.68
CA GLY A 409 2.13 -20.47 -26.97
C GLY A 409 2.94 -19.57 -27.91
N HIS A 410 3.35 -20.09 -29.07
CA HIS A 410 4.06 -19.31 -30.07
C HIS A 410 3.19 -18.19 -30.65
N LYS A 411 1.94 -18.48 -31.02
CA LYS A 411 1.02 -17.48 -31.58
C LYS A 411 0.73 -16.32 -30.60
N ARG A 412 0.61 -16.61 -29.30
CA ARG A 412 0.47 -15.58 -28.26
C ARG A 412 1.73 -14.71 -28.16
N ARG A 413 2.92 -15.31 -28.18
CA ARG A 413 4.19 -14.59 -28.13
C ARG A 413 4.42 -13.73 -29.37
N LEU A 414 4.07 -14.24 -30.55
CA LEU A 414 4.09 -13.48 -31.80
C LEU A 414 3.14 -12.29 -31.78
N HIS A 415 1.96 -12.42 -31.14
CA HIS A 415 1.02 -11.31 -31.00
C HIS A 415 1.55 -10.23 -30.06
N ALA A 416 2.09 -10.63 -28.90
CA ALA A 416 2.72 -9.70 -27.94
C ALA A 416 3.90 -8.93 -28.57
N LEU A 417 4.68 -9.57 -29.44
CA LEU A 417 5.78 -8.91 -30.17
C LEU A 417 5.33 -7.94 -31.27
N LYS A 418 4.03 -7.89 -31.62
CA LYS A 418 3.47 -6.88 -32.53
C LYS A 418 2.98 -5.63 -31.80
N GLU A 419 2.78 -5.72 -30.49
CA GLU A 419 2.40 -4.58 -29.67
C GLU A 419 3.64 -3.71 -29.44
N LYS A 420 3.47 -2.38 -29.54
CA LYS A 420 4.57 -1.45 -29.34
C LYS A 420 5.11 -1.63 -27.91
N PRO A 421 6.43 -1.84 -27.71
CA PRO A 421 7.00 -1.99 -26.38
C PRO A 421 6.69 -0.77 -25.54
N HIS A 422 6.27 -1.00 -24.29
CA HIS A 422 6.10 0.07 -23.33
C HIS A 422 7.43 0.78 -23.14
N THR A 423 7.41 2.10 -23.27
CA THR A 423 8.61 2.89 -23.01
C THR A 423 8.80 3.05 -21.51
N GLN A 424 10.04 3.20 -21.05
CA GLN A 424 10.33 3.50 -19.64
C GLN A 424 9.51 4.71 -19.16
N ARG A 425 9.37 5.73 -20.01
CA ARG A 425 8.53 6.91 -19.74
C ARG A 425 7.05 6.59 -19.51
N GLU A 426 6.48 5.63 -20.25
CA GLU A 426 5.10 5.19 -20.06
C GLU A 426 4.94 4.37 -18.76
N ALA A 427 5.97 3.58 -18.40
CA ALA A 427 6.01 2.85 -17.13
C ALA A 427 6.18 3.81 -15.94
N ASP A 428 6.99 4.84 -16.07
CA ASP A 428 7.18 5.89 -15.07
C ASP A 428 5.87 6.68 -14.88
N LEU A 429 5.20 7.10 -15.96
CA LEU A 429 3.89 7.76 -15.90
C LEU A 429 2.81 6.88 -15.24
N ALA A 430 2.77 5.59 -15.57
CA ALA A 430 1.85 4.64 -14.95
C ALA A 430 2.22 4.36 -13.48
N GLY A 431 3.49 4.51 -13.11
CA GLY A 431 4.03 4.45 -11.76
C GLY A 431 3.93 5.76 -10.97
N GLY A 432 3.34 6.81 -11.55
CA GLY A 432 3.17 8.11 -10.90
C GLY A 432 4.43 8.99 -10.89
N LEU A 433 5.43 8.66 -11.70
CA LEU A 433 6.67 9.40 -11.88
C LEU A 433 6.68 10.04 -13.29
N GLY A 434 6.31 11.32 -13.38
CA GLY A 434 6.38 12.07 -14.63
C GLY A 434 5.88 13.50 -14.49
N VAL A 435 6.82 14.43 -14.63
CA VAL A 435 6.76 15.89 -14.38
C VAL A 435 5.79 16.63 -15.32
N ASP A 436 5.20 17.69 -14.77
CA ASP A 436 4.60 18.80 -15.49
C ASP A 436 5.56 19.37 -16.54
N ASP A 437 5.03 19.55 -17.75
CA ASP A 437 5.10 20.79 -18.54
C ASP A 437 3.82 20.90 -19.38
#